data_AF-A0A077Q2Y7-F1
#
_entry.id   AF-A0A077Q2Y7-F1
#
_cell.length_a   1.000
_cell.length_b   1.000
_cell.length_c   1.000
_cell.angle_alpha   90.00
_cell.angle_beta   90.00
_cell.angle_gamma   90.00
#
_symmetry.space_group_name_H-M   'P 1'
#
loop_
_entity.id
_entity.type
_entity.pdbx_description
1 polymer ?
#
loop_
_entity_poly.entity_id
_entity_poly.type
_entity_poly.pdbx_seq_one_letter_code
_entity_poly.pdbx_strand_id
1 'polypeptide(L)'
;MSKKDVQLNIRITQELKEQIEESAKENNRSINAEAITLMESALAITQPAIDNQRKIKKAAEQIQEHVELTPSQIEKLMKDAFKSASSDVVSHSVGLITEQAKKIFLDSISNKYKK
;
A
#
# COMPACT_ATOMS: atom_id res chain seq x y z
N MET A 1 -38.64 24.75 -11.62
CA MET A 1 -37.72 25.91 -11.69
C MET A 1 -36.30 25.38 -11.52
N SER A 2 -35.55 25.26 -12.61
CA SER A 2 -34.15 24.81 -12.55
C SER A 2 -33.35 25.86 -11.80
N LYS A 3 -32.70 25.47 -10.69
CA LYS A 3 -31.80 26.34 -9.93
C LYS A 3 -30.74 26.87 -10.88
N LYS A 4 -30.66 28.19 -11.01
CA LYS A 4 -29.61 28.88 -11.77
C LYS A 4 -28.26 28.50 -11.17
N ASP A 5 -27.29 28.15 -12.01
CA ASP A 5 -25.95 27.81 -11.56
C ASP A 5 -25.34 28.95 -10.72
N VAL A 6 -24.77 28.59 -9.57
CA VAL A 6 -24.19 29.54 -8.63
C VAL A 6 -22.83 29.98 -9.17
N GLN A 7 -22.65 31.29 -9.37
CA GLN A 7 -21.34 31.86 -9.72
C GLN A 7 -20.51 32.05 -8.45
N LEU A 8 -19.36 31.36 -8.36
CA LEU A 8 -18.45 31.42 -7.22
C LEU A 8 -17.37 32.47 -7.47
N ASN A 9 -17.34 33.50 -6.65
CA ASN A 9 -16.27 34.52 -6.66
C ASN A 9 -15.17 34.12 -5.68
N ILE A 10 -14.22 33.31 -6.14
CA ILE A 10 -13.13 32.78 -5.30
C ILE A 10 -11.95 33.74 -5.31
N ARG A 11 -11.41 34.07 -4.12
CA ARG A 11 -10.14 34.78 -4.00
C ARG A 11 -9.01 33.76 -3.96
N ILE A 12 -8.04 33.90 -4.86
CA ILE A 12 -6.86 33.05 -4.97
C ILE A 12 -5.59 33.91 -5.02
N THR A 13 -4.45 33.31 -4.73
CA THR A 13 -3.15 33.96 -4.90
C THR A 13 -2.84 34.16 -6.37
N GLN A 14 -1.98 35.15 -6.67
CA GLN A 14 -1.56 35.44 -8.04
C GLN A 14 -0.85 34.23 -8.67
N GLU A 15 0.03 33.57 -7.91
CA GLU A 15 0.75 32.37 -8.36
C GLU A 15 -0.20 31.24 -8.77
N LEU A 16 -1.25 30.96 -7.96
CA LEU A 16 -2.21 29.92 -8.28
C LEU A 16 -3.01 30.26 -9.55
N LYS A 17 -3.34 31.55 -9.73
CA LYS A 17 -4.01 32.01 -10.95
C LYS A 17 -3.15 31.77 -12.19
N GLU A 18 -1.87 32.11 -12.12
CA GLU A 18 -0.91 31.93 -13.21
C GLU A 18 -0.75 30.44 -13.58
N GLN A 19 -0.65 29.56 -12.59
CA GLN A 19 -0.59 28.11 -12.80
C GLN A 19 -1.85 27.57 -13.50
N ILE A 20 -3.03 28.05 -13.12
CA ILE A 20 -4.29 27.64 -13.77
C ILE A 20 -4.36 28.18 -15.20
N GLU A 21 -3.89 29.40 -15.46
CA GLU A 21 -3.85 29.99 -16.80
C GLU A 21 -2.91 29.22 -17.74
N GLU A 22 -1.73 28.83 -17.24
CA GLU A 22 -0.78 28.00 -17.99
C GLU A 22 -1.36 26.62 -18.28
N SER A 23 -1.89 25.92 -17.26
CA SER A 23 -2.56 24.62 -17.43
C SER A 23 -3.74 24.70 -18.42
N ALA A 24 -4.54 25.76 -18.36
CA ALA A 24 -5.67 25.93 -19.26
C ALA A 24 -5.22 26.09 -20.72
N LYS A 25 -4.11 26.81 -20.95
CA LYS A 25 -3.52 26.98 -22.27
C LYS A 25 -2.97 25.66 -22.82
N GLU A 26 -2.27 24.89 -22.01
CA GLU A 26 -1.75 23.56 -22.40
C GLU A 26 -2.89 22.58 -22.74
N ASN A 27 -3.95 22.61 -21.95
CA ASN A 27 -5.11 21.73 -22.11
C ASN A 27 -6.16 22.23 -23.12
N ASN A 28 -5.91 23.36 -23.80
CA ASN A 28 -6.83 24.00 -24.74
C ASN A 28 -8.24 24.22 -24.17
N ARG A 29 -8.31 24.67 -22.91
CA ARG A 29 -9.56 24.94 -22.18
C ARG A 29 -9.63 26.41 -21.76
N SER A 30 -10.83 26.87 -21.46
CA SER A 30 -10.97 28.15 -20.75
C SER A 30 -10.47 28.00 -19.30
N ILE A 31 -10.00 29.09 -18.71
CA ILE A 31 -9.55 29.14 -17.31
C ILE A 31 -10.62 28.57 -16.37
N ASN A 32 -11.90 28.92 -16.59
CA ASN A 32 -13.01 28.41 -15.78
C ASN A 32 -13.21 26.90 -15.94
N ALA A 33 -13.15 26.39 -17.18
CA ALA A 33 -13.31 24.95 -17.44
C ALA A 33 -12.16 24.15 -16.82
N GLU A 34 -10.95 24.67 -16.88
CA GLU A 34 -9.79 24.04 -16.27
C GLU A 34 -9.86 24.08 -14.74
N ALA A 35 -10.21 25.23 -14.14
CA ALA A 35 -10.40 25.35 -12.71
C ALA A 35 -11.46 24.35 -12.18
N ILE A 36 -12.58 24.18 -12.90
CA ILE A 36 -13.60 23.17 -12.57
C ILE A 36 -13.00 21.77 -12.66
N THR A 37 -12.31 21.44 -13.75
CA THR A 37 -11.71 20.11 -13.95
C THR A 37 -10.70 19.76 -12.84
N LEU A 38 -9.87 20.72 -12.43
CA LEU A 38 -8.91 20.55 -11.35
C LEU A 38 -9.62 20.35 -10.00
N MET A 39 -10.68 21.12 -9.72
CA MET A 39 -11.50 20.93 -8.53
C MET A 39 -12.16 19.56 -8.49
N GLU A 40 -12.76 19.12 -9.61
CA GLU A 40 -13.36 17.80 -9.74
C GLU A 40 -12.33 16.68 -9.54
N SER A 41 -11.14 16.83 -10.12
CA SER A 41 -10.05 15.87 -9.98
C SER A 41 -9.55 15.77 -8.53
N ALA A 42 -9.40 16.91 -7.83
CA ALA A 42 -9.00 16.94 -6.43
C ALA A 42 -10.04 16.26 -5.52
N LEU A 43 -11.32 16.50 -5.77
CA LEU A 43 -12.41 15.82 -5.06
C LEU A 43 -12.43 14.31 -5.36
N ALA A 44 -12.22 13.93 -6.62
CA ALA A 44 -12.17 12.53 -7.04
C ALA A 44 -11.01 11.75 -6.42
N ILE A 45 -9.84 12.37 -6.19
CA ILE A 45 -8.71 11.75 -5.47
C ILE A 45 -9.07 11.48 -4.01
N THR A 46 -9.86 12.37 -3.40
CA THR A 46 -10.24 12.26 -1.99
C THR A 46 -11.31 11.17 -1.77
N GLN A 47 -12.14 10.90 -2.77
CA GLN A 47 -13.28 9.97 -2.65
C GLN A 47 -12.90 8.49 -2.37
N PRO A 48 -11.99 7.83 -3.12
CA PRO A 48 -11.62 6.44 -2.84
C PRO A 48 -10.81 6.30 -1.55
N ALA A 49 -10.06 7.34 -1.16
CA ALA A 49 -9.33 7.35 0.11
C ALA A 49 -10.30 7.44 1.31
N ILE A 50 -11.32 8.29 1.25
CA ILE A 50 -12.35 8.41 2.29
C ILE A 50 -13.18 7.13 2.39
N ASP A 51 -13.56 6.52 1.26
CA ASP A 51 -14.38 5.30 1.26
C ASP A 51 -13.61 4.09 1.79
N ASN A 52 -12.32 3.96 1.46
CA ASN A 52 -11.46 2.93 2.05
C ASN A 52 -11.22 3.18 3.54
N GLN A 53 -11.00 4.43 3.95
CA GLN A 53 -10.81 4.77 5.36
C GLN A 53 -12.09 4.53 6.20
N ARG A 54 -13.28 4.80 5.64
CA ARG A 54 -14.57 4.47 6.27
C ARG A 54 -14.82 2.96 6.34
N LYS A 55 -14.46 2.20 5.30
CA LYS A 55 -14.56 0.73 5.32
C LYS A 55 -13.59 0.11 6.32
N ILE A 56 -12.35 0.59 6.40
CA ILE A 56 -11.36 0.17 7.39
C ILE A 56 -11.85 0.52 8.81
N LYS A 57 -12.39 1.72 9.01
CA LYS A 57 -12.93 2.11 10.33
C LYS A 57 -14.11 1.25 10.75
N LYS A 58 -15.06 0.99 9.85
CA LYS A 58 -16.20 0.08 10.12
C LYS A 58 -15.77 -1.36 10.36
N ALA A 59 -14.79 -1.86 9.59
CA ALA A 59 -14.22 -3.18 9.81
C ALA A 59 -13.48 -3.25 11.15
N ALA A 60 -12.74 -2.21 11.53
CA ALA A 60 -12.06 -2.13 12.82
C ALA A 60 -13.05 -2.07 13.99
N GLU A 61 -14.13 -1.29 13.89
CA GLU A 61 -15.21 -1.22 14.88
C GLU A 61 -15.93 -2.59 15.03
N GLN A 62 -16.19 -3.29 13.91
CA GLN A 62 -16.79 -4.63 13.93
C GLN A 62 -15.86 -5.71 14.50
N ILE A 63 -14.54 -5.59 14.29
CA ILE A 63 -13.54 -6.47 14.92
C ILE A 63 -13.47 -6.20 16.43
N GLN A 64 -13.62 -4.94 16.84
CA GLN A 64 -13.58 -4.53 18.25
C GLN A 64 -14.75 -5.09 19.06
N GLU A 65 -15.92 -5.29 18.43
CA GLU A 65 -17.13 -5.82 19.07
C GLU A 65 -17.12 -7.36 19.23
N HIS A 66 -16.17 -8.07 18.62
CA HIS A 66 -16.12 -9.55 18.61
C HIS A 66 -14.83 -10.16 19.14
N VAL A 67 -13.90 -9.38 19.71
CA VAL A 67 -12.62 -9.92 20.22
C VAL A 67 -12.35 -9.42 21.65
N GLU A 68 -13.00 -10.06 22.62
CA GLU A 68 -12.45 -10.19 23.98
C GLU A 68 -11.35 -11.26 24.01
N LEU A 69 -10.29 -11.12 23.20
CA LEU A 69 -9.08 -11.93 23.37
C LEU A 69 -7.99 -11.03 23.91
N THR A 70 -7.75 -11.18 25.21
CA THR A 70 -6.69 -10.49 25.94
C THR A 70 -5.32 -10.65 25.24
N PRO A 71 -4.44 -9.64 25.29
CA PRO A 71 -3.12 -9.63 24.61
C PRO A 71 -2.25 -10.88 24.82
N SER A 72 -2.47 -11.61 25.93
CA SER A 72 -1.77 -12.85 26.26
C SER A 72 -2.09 -14.04 25.33
N GLN A 73 -3.29 -14.08 24.73
CA GLN A 73 -3.69 -15.17 23.83
C GLN A 73 -3.12 -14.97 22.42
N ILE A 74 -3.00 -13.71 21.98
CA ILE A 74 -2.32 -13.35 20.72
C ILE A 74 -0.83 -13.69 20.82
N GLU A 75 -0.20 -13.43 21.96
CA GLU A 75 1.23 -13.75 22.15
C GLU A 75 1.49 -15.27 22.11
N LYS A 76 0.58 -16.07 22.67
CA LYS A 76 0.69 -17.53 22.64
C LYS A 76 0.52 -18.10 21.22
N LEU A 77 -0.48 -17.61 20.48
CA LEU A 77 -0.70 -17.98 19.08
C LEU A 77 0.46 -17.55 18.17
N MET A 78 1.02 -16.37 18.39
CA MET A 78 2.20 -15.88 17.67
C MET A 78 3.42 -16.75 17.95
N LYS A 79 3.65 -17.16 19.21
CA LYS A 79 4.76 -18.06 19.56
C LYS A 79 4.59 -19.45 18.95
N ASP A 80 3.37 -20.00 18.97
CA ASP A 80 3.11 -21.33 18.43
C ASP A 80 3.22 -21.34 16.89
N ALA A 81 2.69 -20.33 16.20
CA ALA A 81 2.82 -20.17 14.75
C ALA A 81 4.26 -19.86 14.31
N PHE A 82 5.00 -19.07 15.08
CA PHE A 82 6.42 -18.82 14.82
C PHE A 82 7.25 -20.10 15.00
N LYS A 83 6.93 -20.91 16.01
CA LYS A 83 7.64 -22.17 16.27
C LYS A 83 7.38 -23.23 15.20
N SER A 84 6.17 -23.32 14.67
CA SER A 84 5.86 -24.22 13.56
C SER A 84 6.50 -23.73 12.25
N ALA A 85 6.41 -22.43 11.95
CA ALA A 85 7.00 -21.87 10.72
C ALA A 85 8.54 -21.91 10.73
N SER A 86 9.18 -21.68 11.89
CA SER A 86 10.64 -21.76 12.02
C SER A 86 11.14 -23.20 11.94
N SER A 87 10.42 -24.19 12.47
CA SER A 87 10.77 -25.61 12.29
C SER A 87 10.80 -26.03 10.82
N ASP A 88 9.79 -25.63 10.05
CA ASP A 88 9.68 -25.97 8.63
C ASP A 88 10.72 -25.23 7.79
N VAL A 89 10.95 -23.94 8.05
CA VAL A 89 11.98 -23.15 7.35
C VAL A 89 13.39 -23.60 7.73
N VAL A 90 13.66 -23.90 9.00
CA VAL A 90 14.97 -24.40 9.44
C VAL A 90 15.26 -25.78 8.87
N SER A 91 14.29 -26.70 8.86
CA SER A 91 14.50 -28.03 8.27
C SER A 91 14.78 -27.96 6.76
N HIS A 92 14.07 -27.10 6.03
CA HIS A 92 14.30 -26.89 4.60
C HIS A 92 15.67 -26.23 4.33
N SER A 93 16.04 -25.23 5.13
CA SER A 93 17.32 -24.52 5.02
C SER A 93 18.51 -25.43 5.34
N VAL A 94 18.41 -26.22 6.41
CA VAL A 94 19.45 -27.18 6.81
C VAL A 94 19.60 -28.26 5.75
N GLY A 95 18.50 -28.76 5.18
CA GLY A 95 18.51 -29.73 4.08
C GLY A 95 19.27 -29.22 2.85
N LEU A 96 18.98 -27.99 2.42
CA LEU A 96 19.67 -27.35 1.29
C LEU A 96 21.17 -27.13 1.59
N ILE A 97 21.51 -26.72 2.81
CA ILE A 97 22.91 -26.54 3.24
C ILE A 97 23.64 -27.88 3.25
N THR A 98 23.03 -28.96 3.74
CA THR A 98 23.65 -30.30 3.74
C THR A 98 23.88 -30.84 2.34
N GLU A 99 22.93 -30.64 1.42
CA GLU A 99 23.10 -31.07 0.02
C GLU A 99 24.17 -30.24 -0.70
N GLN A 100 24.21 -28.93 -0.49
CA GLN A 100 25.27 -28.07 -1.01
C GLN A 100 26.64 -28.45 -0.44
N ALA A 101 26.74 -28.68 0.87
CA ALA A 101 27.98 -29.10 1.51
C ALA A 101 28.46 -30.47 0.99
N LYS A 102 27.55 -31.42 0.78
CA LYS A 102 27.86 -32.74 0.22
C LYS A 102 28.39 -32.63 -1.22
N LYS A 103 27.79 -31.78 -2.04
CA LYS A 103 28.24 -31.53 -3.42
C LYS A 103 29.64 -30.91 -3.45
N ILE A 104 29.89 -29.87 -2.65
CA ILE A 104 31.19 -29.21 -2.54
C ILE A 104 32.27 -30.19 -2.05
N PHE A 105 31.92 -31.06 -1.10
CA PHE A 105 32.83 -32.07 -0.57
C PHE A 105 33.20 -33.12 -1.62
N LEU A 106 32.21 -33.63 -2.37
CA LEU A 106 32.44 -34.60 -3.46
C LEU A 106 33.27 -34.01 -4.60
N ASP A 107 33.01 -32.76 -4.99
CA ASP A 107 33.80 -32.05 -5.99
C ASP A 107 35.26 -31.86 -5.51
N SER A 108 35.45 -31.56 -4.23
CA SER A 108 36.79 -31.41 -3.63
C SER A 108 37.58 -32.73 -3.58
N ILE A 109 36.91 -33.86 -3.33
CA ILE A 109 37.52 -35.19 -3.40
C ILE A 109 37.85 -35.56 -4.84
N SER A 110 36.92 -35.38 -5.78
CA SER A 110 37.15 -35.71 -7.19
C SER A 110 38.31 -34.91 -7.80
N ASN A 111 38.53 -33.68 -7.35
CA ASN A 111 39.63 -32.84 -7.82
C ASN A 111 40.99 -33.22 -7.19
N LYS A 112 40.98 -33.90 -6.03
CA LYS A 112 42.19 -34.37 -5.35
C LYS A 112 42.76 -35.68 -5.94
N TYR A 113 41.92 -36.48 -6.60
CA TYR A 113 42.32 -37.74 -7.26
C TYR A 113 42.56 -37.62 -8.78
N LYS A 114 42.56 -36.39 -9.33
CA LYS A 114 42.84 -36.08 -10.75
C LYS A 114 44.25 -35.53 -11.02
N LYS A 115 45.16 -35.62 -10.04
CA LYS A 115 46.59 -35.28 -10.19
C LYS A 115 47.45 -36.53 -10.05
#